data_AF-A0A3C1A768-F1
#
_entry.id   AF-A0A3C1A768-F1
#
_cell.length_a   1.000
_cell.length_b   1.000
_cell.length_c   1.000
_cell.angle_alpha   90.00
_cell.angle_beta   90.00
_cell.angle_gamma   90.00
#
_symmetry.space_group_name_H-M   'P 1'
#
loop_
_entity.id
_entity.type
_entity.pdbx_description
1 polymer ?
#
loop_
_entity_poly.entity_id
_entity_poly.type
_entity_poly.pdbx_seq_one_letter_code
_entity_poly.pdbx_strand_id
1 'polypeptide(L)'
;KIILMDEPSMGLSPILVSEIFGIIKEVSEDGTTILLVEQNAKKALSISDRAYVLETGKIVLSGDAKELMNNEEIKKAYLGE
;
A
#
# COMPACT_ATOMS: atom_id res chain seq x y z
N LYS A 1 5.38 -2.11 -18.63
CA LYS A 1 6.60 -1.90 -17.81
C LYS A 1 6.17 -1.97 -16.35
N ILE A 2 6.98 -2.54 -15.46
CA ILE A 2 6.65 -2.64 -14.03
C ILE A 2 7.71 -1.93 -13.21
N ILE A 3 7.29 -1.19 -12.20
CA ILE A 3 8.16 -0.61 -11.18
C ILE A 3 7.93 -1.38 -9.87
N LEU A 4 9.02 -1.78 -9.23
CA LEU A 4 9.03 -2.45 -7.93
C LEU A 4 9.61 -1.46 -6.92
N MET A 5 8.87 -1.18 -5.85
CA MET A 5 9.31 -0.29 -4.79
C MET A 5 9.25 -1.01 -3.45
N ASP A 6 10.37 -1.01 -2.73
CA ASP A 6 10.50 -1.64 -1.41
C ASP A 6 10.67 -0.55 -0.36
N GLU A 7 9.64 -0.38 0.48
CA GLU A 7 9.56 0.59 1.57
C GLU A 7 10.00 2.03 1.21
N PRO A 8 9.47 2.64 0.13
CA PRO A 8 9.93 3.95 -0.35
C PRO A 8 9.71 5.09 0.65
N SER A 9 8.79 4.94 1.61
CA SER A 9 8.52 5.95 2.63
C SER A 9 9.34 5.83 3.91
N MET A 10 10.15 4.78 4.07
CA MET A 10 10.90 4.53 5.30
C MET A 10 11.89 5.67 5.61
N GLY A 11 11.84 6.19 6.84
CA GLY A 11 12.75 7.24 7.32
C GLY A 11 12.45 8.65 6.82
N LEU A 12 11.39 8.84 6.02
CA LEU A 12 10.98 10.15 5.53
C LEU A 12 10.11 10.92 6.54
N SER A 13 10.13 12.25 6.42
CA SER A 13 9.23 13.12 7.20
C SER A 13 7.77 12.94 6.74
N PRO A 14 6.76 13.22 7.58
CA PRO A 14 5.35 13.01 7.23
C PRO A 14 4.91 13.71 5.93
N ILE A 15 5.49 14.87 5.63
CA ILE A 15 5.21 15.64 4.40
C ILE A 15 5.75 14.90 3.19
N LEU A 16 7.02 14.46 3.23
CA LEU A 16 7.65 13.72 2.15
C LEU A 16 6.97 12.37 1.89
N VAL A 17 6.45 11.72 2.93
CA VAL A 17 5.62 10.52 2.76
C VAL A 17 4.36 10.85 1.96
N SER A 18 3.66 11.94 2.25
CA SER A 18 2.47 12.28 1.45
C SER A 18 2.81 12.63 0.00
N GLU A 19 3.95 13.30 -0.22
CA GLU A 19 4.43 13.66 -1.55
C GLU A 19 4.80 12.41 -2.38
N ILE A 20 5.57 11.47 -1.82
CA ILE A 20 5.98 10.27 -2.55
C ILE A 20 4.79 9.39 -2.94
N PHE A 21 3.79 9.25 -2.06
CA PHE A 21 2.56 8.53 -2.38
C PHE A 21 1.74 9.23 -3.47
N GLY A 22 1.77 10.56 -3.54
CA GLY A 22 1.18 11.33 -4.63
C GLY A 22 1.85 11.03 -5.97
N ILE A 23 3.18 11.06 -6.01
CA ILE A 23 3.96 10.76 -7.22
C ILE A 23 3.72 9.32 -7.69
N ILE A 24 3.70 8.35 -6.77
CA ILE A 24 3.42 6.94 -7.10
C ILE A 24 2.05 6.81 -7.78
N LYS A 25 1.04 7.51 -7.26
CA LYS A 25 -0.30 7.50 -7.82
C LYS A 25 -0.33 8.10 -9.24
N GLU A 26 0.29 9.25 -9.45
CA GLU A 26 0.39 9.88 -10.78
C GLU A 26 1.06 8.95 -11.80
N VAL A 27 2.17 8.31 -11.42
CA VAL A 27 2.87 7.35 -12.31
C VAL A 27 2.00 6.13 -12.65
N SER A 28 1.19 5.66 -11.70
CA SER A 28 0.22 4.59 -11.93
C SER A 28 -0.87 5.03 -12.91
N GLU A 29 -1.42 6.23 -12.73
CA GLU A 29 -2.46 6.81 -13.58
C GLU A 29 -1.98 7.04 -15.03
N ASP A 30 -0.68 7.30 -15.22
CA ASP A 30 -0.03 7.36 -16.54
C ASP A 30 0.12 5.98 -17.23
N GLY A 31 -0.37 4.90 -16.62
CA GLY A 31 -0.44 3.56 -17.18
C GLY A 31 0.75 2.66 -16.84
N THR A 32 1.61 3.08 -15.91
CA THR A 32 2.72 2.24 -15.43
C THR A 32 2.26 1.32 -14.30
N THR A 33 2.47 0.02 -14.44
CA THR A 33 2.18 -0.93 -13.35
C THR A 33 3.19 -0.75 -12.21
N ILE A 34 2.71 -0.63 -10.98
CA ILE A 34 3.53 -0.50 -9.78
C ILE A 34 3.23 -1.67 -8.84
N LEU A 35 4.28 -2.30 -8.32
CA LEU A 35 4.21 -3.19 -7.17
C LEU A 35 4.94 -2.52 -6.01
N LEU A 36 4.17 -2.16 -4.97
CA LEU A 36 4.63 -1.43 -3.80
C LEU A 36 4.62 -2.36 -2.59
N VAL A 37 5.75 -2.44 -1.89
CA VAL A 37 5.88 -3.06 -0.57
C VAL A 37 6.00 -1.95 0.47
N GLU A 38 5.12 -1.95 1.47
CA GLU A 38 5.02 -0.89 2.47
C GLU A 38 4.58 -1.43 3.83
N GLN A 39 5.15 -0.88 4.90
CA GLN A 39 4.72 -1.18 6.27
C GLN A 39 3.49 -0.35 6.67
N ASN A 40 3.32 0.84 6.07
CA ASN A 40 2.13 1.66 6.30
C ASN A 40 0.94 1.16 5.47
N ALA A 41 0.29 0.11 5.97
CA ALA A 41 -0.84 -0.55 5.30
C ALA A 41 -1.95 0.45 4.92
N LYS A 42 -2.27 1.41 5.80
CA LYS A 42 -3.30 2.42 5.54
C LYS A 42 -3.00 3.26 4.30
N LYS A 43 -1.78 3.80 4.20
CA LYS A 43 -1.37 4.60 3.05
C LYS A 43 -1.27 3.75 1.79
N ALA A 44 -0.67 2.56 1.88
CA ALA A 44 -0.56 1.63 0.75
C ALA A 44 -1.92 1.26 0.17
N LEU A 45 -2.88 0.84 1.01
CA LEU A 45 -4.24 0.50 0.59
C LEU A 45 -4.97 1.69 -0.02
N SER A 46 -4.69 2.93 0.41
CA SER A 46 -5.39 4.13 -0.07
C SER A 46 -5.07 4.49 -1.54
N ILE A 47 -3.94 4.01 -2.07
CA ILE A 47 -3.48 4.28 -3.44
C ILE A 47 -3.43 3.02 -4.32
N SER A 48 -3.71 1.85 -3.74
CA SER A 48 -3.62 0.57 -4.46
C SER A 48 -4.96 0.19 -5.09
N ASP A 49 -4.91 -0.50 -6.22
CA ASP A 49 -6.11 -1.14 -6.79
C ASP A 49 -6.39 -2.49 -6.11
N ARG A 50 -5.32 -3.26 -5.87
CA ARG A 50 -5.34 -4.57 -5.23
C ARG A 50 -4.24 -4.67 -4.19
N ALA A 51 -4.47 -5.41 -3.11
CA ALA A 51 -3.43 -5.65 -2.11
C ALA A 51 -3.37 -7.11 -1.66
N TYR A 52 -2.21 -7.45 -1.08
CA TYR A 52 -1.90 -8.74 -0.50
C TYR A 52 -1.27 -8.49 0.87
N VAL A 53 -1.76 -9.16 1.90
CA VAL A 53 -1.20 -9.11 3.25
C VAL A 53 -0.37 -10.35 3.46
N LEU A 54 0.91 -10.14 3.73
CA LEU A 54 1.88 -11.19 3.99
C LEU A 54 2.17 -11.25 5.49
N GLU A 55 1.91 -12.40 6.11
CA GLU A 55 2.21 -12.67 7.51
C GLU A 55 3.02 -13.97 7.60
N THR A 56 4.18 -13.90 8.24
CA THR A 56 5.07 -15.08 8.46
C THR A 56 5.30 -15.90 7.19
N GLY A 57 5.49 -15.22 6.05
CA GLY A 57 5.75 -15.86 4.75
C GLY A 57 4.51 -16.45 4.06
N LYS A 58 3.30 -16.19 4.54
CA LYS A 58 2.04 -16.63 3.92
C LYS A 58 1.14 -15.45 3.61
N ILE A 59 0.46 -15.51 2.46
CA ILE A 59 -0.58 -14.54 2.13
C ILE A 59 -1.82 -14.91 2.95
N VAL A 60 -2.17 -14.07 3.91
CA VAL A 60 -3.33 -14.30 4.79
C VAL A 60 -4.60 -13.65 4.25
N LEU A 61 -4.45 -12.52 3.56
CA LEU A 61 -5.55 -11.77 2.95
C LEU A 61 -5.12 -11.23 1.59
N SER A 62 -6.05 -11.19 0.63
CA SER A 62 -5.84 -10.56 -0.67
C SER A 62 -7.17 -10.18 -1.30
N GLY A 63 -7.19 -9.10 -2.07
CA GLY A 63 -8.42 -8.60 -2.68
C GLY A 63 -8.30 -7.17 -3.16
N ASP A 64 -9.43 -6.60 -3.57
CA ASP A 64 -9.55 -5.18 -3.88
C ASP A 64 -9.14 -4.34 -2.66
N ALA A 65 -8.32 -3.31 -2.88
CA ALA A 65 -7.79 -2.54 -1.77
C ALA A 65 -8.89 -1.81 -0.96
N LYS A 66 -10.00 -1.42 -1.60
CA LYS A 66 -11.14 -0.77 -0.94
C LYS A 66 -11.92 -1.76 -0.09
N GLU A 67 -12.07 -2.99 -0.55
CA GLU A 67 -12.68 -4.06 0.25
C GLU A 67 -11.83 -4.37 1.47
N LEU A 68 -10.51 -4.49 1.27
CA LEU A 68 -9.55 -4.75 2.35
C LEU A 68 -9.47 -3.60 3.36
N MET A 69 -9.56 -2.34 2.92
CA MET A 69 -9.61 -1.18 3.82
C MET A 69 -10.82 -1.22 4.77
N ASN A 70 -11.93 -1.84 4.34
CA ASN A 70 -13.14 -1.98 5.14
C ASN A 70 -13.22 -3.30 5.91
N ASN A 71 -12.24 -4.19 5.75
CA ASN A 71 -12.21 -5.48 6.43
C ASN A 71 -11.84 -5.30 7.91
N GLU A 72 -12.67 -5.84 8.80
CA GLU A 72 -12.51 -5.73 10.26
C GLU A 72 -11.22 -6.38 10.79
N GLU A 73 -10.73 -7.45 10.16
CA GLU A 73 -9.45 -8.08 10.53
C GLU A 73 -8.26 -7.19 10.16
N ILE A 74 -8.30 -6.56 8.97
CA ILE A 74 -7.28 -5.60 8.53
C ILE A 74 -7.25 -4.38 9.46
N LYS A 75 -8.42 -3.85 9.81
CA LYS A 75 -8.53 -2.67 10.68
C LYS A 75 -7.86 -2.88 12.03
N LYS A 76 -8.19 -3.99 12.67
CA LYS A 76 -7.64 -4.38 13.98
C LYS A 76 -6.14 -4.65 13.94
N ALA A 77 -5.67 -5.35 12.91
CA ALA A 77 -4.29 -5.77 12.82
C ALA A 77 -3.32 -4.67 12.33
N TYR A 78 -3.77 -3.80 11.42
CA TYR A 78 -2.87 -2.90 10.68
C TYR A 78 -3.30 -1.43 10.60
N LEU A 79 -4.56 -1.09 10.89
CA LEU A 79 -5.06 0.29 10.79
C LEU A 79 -5.30 0.96 12.15
N GLY A 80 -5.26 0.20 13.25
CA GLY A 80 -5.28 0.73 14.62
C GLY A 80 -6.68 1.03 15.20
N GLU A 81 -7.73 0.35 14.72
CA GLU A 81 -9.11 0.44 15.24
C GLU A 81 -9.61 -0.88 15.82
#